data_AF-A0A2D5QC01-F1
#
_entry.id   AF-A0A2D5QC01-F1
#
_cell.length_a   1.000
_cell.length_b   1.000
_cell.length_c   1.000
_cell.angle_alpha   90.00
_cell.angle_beta   90.00
_cell.angle_gamma   90.00
#
_symmetry.space_group_name_H-M   'P 1'
#
loop_
_entity.id
_entity.type
_entity.pdbx_description
1 polymer ?
#
loop_
_entity_poly.entity_id
_entity_poly.type
_entity_poly.pdbx_seq_one_letter_code
_entity_poly.pdbx_strand_id
1 'polypeptide(L)' 'MSIFLSYGSGIVTLILSWFLLKDILYASITVLIFSSLFLYVYGPNAIAFSLCLSNGWILLNTFIEQLFPLKD' A
#
# COMPACT_ATOMS: atom_id res chain seq x y z
N MET A 1 -22.34 -4.87 0.38
CA MET A 1 -21.71 -4.60 1.69
C MET A 1 -22.03 -3.17 2.10
N SER A 2 -22.23 -2.90 3.39
CA SER A 2 -22.35 -1.52 3.88
C SER A 2 -21.11 -0.72 3.46
N ILE A 3 -21.33 0.47 2.89
CA ILE A 3 -20.30 1.44 2.52
C ILE A 3 -19.30 1.64 3.68
N PHE A 4 -19.82 1.75 4.90
CA PHE A 4 -19.03 1.92 6.10
C PHE A 4 -18.07 0.76 6.35
N LEU A 5 -18.51 -0.48 6.11
CA LEU A 5 -17.69 -1.68 6.28
C LEU A 5 -16.57 -1.73 5.22
N SER A 6 -16.86 -1.30 3.99
CA SER A 6 -15.90 -1.26 2.89
C SER A 6 -14.82 -0.20 3.13
N TYR A 7 -15.18 1.02 3.51
CA TYR A 7 -14.19 2.07 3.80
C TYR A 7 -13.42 1.79 5.08
N GLY A 8 -14.08 1.28 6.12
CA GLY A 8 -13.43 0.89 7.38
C GLY A 8 -12.37 -0.20 7.18
N SER A 9 -12.69 -1.24 6.40
CA SER A 9 -11.71 -2.29 6.07
C SER A 9 -10.53 -1.76 5.25
N GLY A 10 -10.75 -0.81 4.34
CA GLY A 10 -9.67 -0.13 3.62
C GLY A 10 -8.73 0.64 4.54
N ILE A 11 -9.27 1.47 5.44
CA ILE A 11 -8.45 2.27 6.39
C ILE A 11 -7.62 1.36 7.30
N VAL A 12 -8.24 0.32 7.87
CA VAL A 12 -7.53 -0.66 8.73
C VAL A 12 -6.42 -1.35 7.94
N THR A 13 -6.71 -1.77 6.71
CA THR A 13 -5.71 -2.40 5.82
C THR A 13 -4.55 -1.46 5.51
N LEU A 14 -4.82 -0.17 5.30
CA LEU A 14 -3.82 0.84 5.00
C LEU A 14 -2.84 1.00 6.18
N ILE A 15 -3.36 1.11 7.41
CA ILE A 15 -2.57 1.26 8.64
C ILE A 15 -1.74 -0.01 8.91
N LEU A 16 -2.36 -1.19 8.80
CA LEU A 16 -1.69 -2.47 9.00
C LEU A 16 -0.59 -2.68 7.96
N SER A 17 -0.86 -2.38 6.69
CA SER A 17 0.11 -2.47 5.61
C SER A 17 1.33 -1.59 5.90
N TRP A 18 1.10 -0.35 6.32
CA TRP A 18 2.20 0.55 6.68
C TRP A 18 3.06 -0.01 7.82
N PHE A 19 2.42 -0.43 8.92
CA PHE A 19 3.15 -0.91 10.09
C PHE A 19 3.96 -2.18 9.83
N LEU A 20 3.44 -3.09 8.99
CA LEU A 20 4.06 -4.38 8.72
C LEU A 20 5.11 -4.35 7.59
N LEU A 21 4.92 -3.50 6.58
CA LEU A 21 5.68 -3.57 5.33
C LEU A 21 6.67 -2.42 5.13
N LYS A 22 6.59 -1.33 5.91
CA LYS A 22 7.42 -0.13 5.72
C LYS A 22 8.93 -0.42 5.65
N ASP A 23 9.41 -1.39 6.42
CA ASP A 23 10.85 -1.72 6.53
C ASP A 23 11.25 -2.86 5.58
N ILE A 24 10.29 -3.46 4.86
CA ILE A 24 10.51 -4.64 4.01
C ILE A 24 10.20 -4.30 2.55
N LEU A 25 11.19 -3.68 1.89
CA LEU A 25 11.07 -3.13 0.53
C LEU A 25 10.55 -4.16 -0.49
N TYR A 26 11.16 -5.37 -0.54
CA TYR A 26 10.75 -6.41 -1.49
C TYR A 26 9.33 -6.92 -1.26
N ALA A 27 8.88 -6.98 -0.01
CA ALA A 27 7.50 -7.34 0.32
C ALA A 27 6.53 -6.24 -0.13
N SER A 28 6.88 -4.97 0.09
CA SER A 28 6.10 -3.83 -0.39
C SER A 28 5.93 -3.82 -1.91
N ILE A 29 7.01 -4.08 -2.68
CA ILE A 29 6.94 -4.23 -4.15
C ILE A 29 5.97 -5.34 -4.54
N THR A 30 6.09 -6.50 -3.89
CA THR A 30 5.27 -7.66 -4.20
C THR A 30 3.80 -7.36 -3.96
N VAL A 31 3.47 -6.79 -2.81
CA VAL A 31 2.09 -6.40 -2.46
C VAL A 31 1.55 -5.33 -3.41
N LEU A 32 2.37 -4.36 -3.82
CA LEU A 32 1.97 -3.34 -4.79
C LEU A 32 1.60 -3.96 -6.16
N ILE A 33 2.42 -4.89 -6.67
CA ILE A 33 2.17 -5.55 -7.95
C ILE A 33 0.89 -6.38 -7.88
N PHE A 34 0.73 -7.22 -6.85
CA PHE A 34 -0.44 -8.09 -6.73
C PHE A 34 -1.73 -7.30 -6.48
N SER A 35 -1.68 -6.25 -5.65
CA SER A 35 -2.85 -5.39 -5.41
C SER A 35 -3.25 -4.61 -6.67
N SER A 36 -2.28 -4.12 -7.45
CA SER A 36 -2.54 -3.45 -8.73
C SER A 36 -3.15 -4.41 -9.77
N LEU A 37 -2.60 -5.62 -9.90
CA LEU A 37 -3.15 -6.66 -10.77
C LEU A 37 -4.56 -7.05 -10.34
N PHE A 38 -4.79 -7.20 -9.04
CA PHE A 38 -6.10 -7.52 -8.51
C PHE A 38 -7.13 -6.44 -8.86
N LEU A 39 -6.79 -5.16 -8.66
CA LEU A 39 -7.66 -4.04 -9.01
C LEU A 39 -7.94 -3.96 -10.52
N TYR A 40 -6.94 -4.28 -11.35
CA TYR A 40 -7.08 -4.29 -12.79
C TYR A 40 -8.05 -5.39 -13.27
N VAL A 41 -7.95 -6.60 -12.71
CA VAL A 41 -8.75 -7.76 -13.14
C VAL A 41 -10.14 -7.77 -12.51
N TYR A 42 -10.24 -7.49 -11.21
CA TYR A 42 -11.49 -7.67 -10.44
C TYR A 42 -12.23 -6.35 -10.17
N GLY A 43 -11.63 -5.21 -10.53
CA GLY A 43 -12.23 -3.89 -10.37
C GLY A 43 -12.15 -3.33 -8.94
N PRO A 44 -13.05 -2.39 -8.57
CA PRO A 44 -12.94 -1.61 -7.35
C PRO A 44 -13.05 -2.47 -6.08
N ASN A 45 -11.98 -2.49 -5.28
CA ASN A 45 -11.96 -3.16 -3.99
C ASN A 45 -11.21 -2.29 -2.98
N ALA A 46 -11.85 -1.95 -1.86
CA ALA A 46 -11.28 -1.05 -0.86
C ALA A 46 -9.98 -1.58 -0.23
N ILE A 47 -9.89 -2.88 0.02
CA ILE A 47 -8.70 -3.52 0.62
C ILE A 47 -7.55 -3.48 -0.38
N ALA A 48 -7.77 -3.93 -1.61
CA ALA A 48 -6.74 -3.94 -2.64
C ALA A 48 -6.27 -2.52 -2.99
N PHE A 49 -7.21 -1.55 -3.04
CA PHE A 49 -6.87 -0.14 -3.25
C PHE A 49 -6.04 0.43 -2.11
N SER A 50 -6.40 0.15 -0.86
CA SER A 50 -5.65 0.58 0.31
C SER A 50 -4.25 -0.05 0.37
N LEU A 51 -4.10 -1.32 -0.01
CA LEU A 51 -2.78 -1.96 -0.16
C LEU A 51 -1.96 -1.28 -1.25
N CYS A 52 -2.55 -1.01 -2.41
CA CYS A 52 -1.88 -0.35 -3.51
C CYS A 52 -1.39 1.05 -3.10
N LEU A 53 -2.23 1.85 -2.45
CA LEU A 53 -1.86 3.18 -1.98
C LEU A 53 -0.77 3.14 -0.90
N SER A 54 -0.92 2.28 0.11
CA SER A 54 0.04 2.17 1.21
C SER A 54 1.42 1.74 0.71
N ASN A 55 1.49 0.69 -0.10
CA ASN A 55 2.77 0.17 -0.61
C ASN A 55 3.39 1.09 -1.66
N GLY A 56 2.58 1.80 -2.45
CA GLY A 56 3.06 2.85 -3.34
C GLY A 56 3.70 4.02 -2.56
N TRP A 57 3.10 4.41 -1.44
CA TRP A 57 3.63 5.44 -0.56
C TRP A 57 4.93 5.01 0.14
N ILE A 58 5.02 3.77 0.63
CA ILE A 58 6.26 3.20 1.20
C ILE A 58 7.38 3.27 0.16
N LEU A 59 7.13 2.76 -1.05
CA LEU A 59 8.12 2.75 -2.13
C LEU A 59 8.57 4.15 -2.50
N LEU A 60 7.64 5.10 -2.61
CA LEU A 60 7.96 6.49 -2.91
C LEU A 60 8.89 7.09 -1.85
N ASN A 61 8.59 6.88 -0.56
CA ASN A 61 9.45 7.36 0.52
C ASN A 61 10.85 6.73 0.45
N THR A 62 10.94 5.43 0.22
CA THR A 62 12.23 4.75 0.08
C THR A 62 13.03 5.27 -1.12
N PHE A 63 12.37 5.53 -2.25
CA PHE A 63 13.03 6.14 -3.41
C PHE A 63 13.50 7.57 -3.11
N ILE A 64 12.71 8.37 -2.40
CA ILE A 64 13.07 9.73 -2.02
C ILE A 64 14.27 9.71 -1.06
N GLU A 65 14.29 8.83 -0.06
CA GLU A 65 15.42 8.68 0.86
C GLU A 65 16.71 8.25 0.14
N GLN A 66 16.59 7.41 -0.90
CA GLN A 66 17.74 7.03 -1.73
C GLN A 66 18.22 8.15 -2.64
N LEU A 67 17.31 8.96 -3.21
CA LEU A 67 17.64 10.06 -4.13
C LEU A 67 18.15 11.31 -3.41
N PHE A 68 17.53 11.63 -2.27
CA PHE A 68 17.85 12.75 -1.43
C PHE A 68 18.07 12.23 0.00
N PRO A 69 19.21 11.57 0.26
CA PRO A 69 19.54 11.18 1.62
C PRO A 69 19.55 12.46 2.46
N LEU A 70 18.62 12.55 3.40
CA LEU A 70 18.67 13.56 4.45
C LEU A 70 19.95 13.25 5.22
N LYS A 71 21.03 13.95 4.87
CA LYS A 71 22.25 13.93 5.66
C LYS A 71 21.87 14.42 7.06
N ASP A 72 22.01 13.54 8.05
CA ASP A 72 22.14 13.95 9.44
C ASP A 72 23.31 14.94 9.60
#